data_AF-K2C8E3-F1
#
_entry.id   AF-K2C8E3-F1
#
_cell.length_a   1.000
_cell.length_b   1.000
_cell.length_c   1.000
_cell.angle_alpha   90.00
_cell.angle_beta   90.00
_cell.angle_gamma   90.00
#
_symmetry.space_group_name_H-M   'P 1'
#
loop_
_entity.id
_entity.type
_entity.pdbx_description
1 polymer ?
#
loop_
_entity_poly.entity_id
_entity_poly.type
_entity_poly.pdbx_seq_one_letter_code
_entity_poly.pdbx_strand_id
1 'polypeptide(L)'
;MSRAEAQAFAIDRVESLRYGAEDKDYFWIQDLKPTMIMHPYRPELNGEDLLDFKDARGVRIFVEFSNLVQRDGEGYIDYVWQWKDDPDRLEPKESFVKLFQPWGWIIGTGIYIDDVNLEIGKIEKEIITTSLIVSVIIILLLLYVLQQSLQIEKGRQDVLDELRESTERYHTVIETMTEGTLLV
;
A
#
# COMPACT_ATOMS: atom_id res chain seq x y z
N MET A 1 45.23 -3.58 -1.31
CA MET A 1 44.64 -3.65 0.05
C MET A 1 44.85 -5.06 0.58
N SER A 2 45.26 -5.18 1.83
CA SER A 2 45.26 -6.47 2.54
C SER A 2 43.82 -6.95 2.76
N ARG A 3 43.64 -8.24 3.08
CA ARG A 3 42.31 -8.78 3.41
C ARG A 3 41.65 -8.03 4.57
N ALA A 4 42.42 -7.74 5.61
CA ALA A 4 41.95 -7.00 6.78
C ALA A 4 41.56 -5.56 6.42
N GLU A 5 42.34 -4.87 5.59
CA GLU A 5 42.00 -3.54 5.09
C GLU A 5 40.71 -3.55 4.26
N ALA A 6 40.53 -4.56 3.39
CA ALA A 6 39.32 -4.69 2.57
C ALA A 6 38.09 -4.99 3.43
N GLN A 7 38.22 -5.84 4.44
CA GLN A 7 37.16 -6.15 5.40
C GLN A 7 36.76 -4.94 6.23
N ALA A 8 37.73 -4.20 6.77
CA ALA A 8 37.48 -2.98 7.53
C ALA A 8 36.77 -1.91 6.67
N PHE A 9 37.21 -1.73 5.43
CA PHE A 9 36.56 -0.83 4.48
C PHE A 9 35.13 -1.26 4.15
N ALA A 10 34.88 -2.56 3.97
CA ALA A 10 33.54 -3.07 3.72
C ALA A 10 32.61 -2.89 4.91
N ILE A 11 33.10 -3.12 6.14
CA ILE A 11 32.34 -2.90 7.38
C ILE A 11 31.89 -1.44 7.46
N ASP A 12 32.82 -0.49 7.35
CA ASP A 12 32.52 0.96 7.41
C ASP A 12 31.47 1.35 6.35
N ARG A 13 31.63 0.83 5.12
CA ARG A 13 30.69 1.17 4.06
C ARG A 13 29.30 0.61 4.32
N VAL A 14 29.18 -0.65 4.70
CA VAL A 14 27.90 -1.32 4.97
C VAL A 14 27.21 -0.71 6.20
N GLU A 15 27.97 -0.36 7.24
CA GLU A 15 27.45 0.27 8.45
C GLU A 15 26.75 1.60 8.16
N SER A 16 27.23 2.36 7.16
CA SER A 16 26.63 3.62 6.74
C SER A 16 25.38 3.50 5.86
N LEU A 17 25.08 2.30 5.32
CA LEU A 17 23.97 2.14 4.38
C LEU A 17 22.62 2.19 5.10
N ARG A 18 21.75 3.09 4.64
CA ARG A 18 20.36 3.20 5.08
C ARG A 18 19.40 3.22 3.90
N TYR A 19 18.16 2.82 4.16
CA TYR A 19 17.05 2.89 3.20
C TYR A 19 15.70 2.95 3.94
N GLY A 20 14.61 2.91 3.18
CA GLY A 20 13.24 2.97 3.70
C GLY A 20 12.72 4.40 3.78
N ALA A 21 11.43 4.55 4.11
CA ALA A 21 10.76 5.86 4.14
C ALA A 21 11.38 6.83 5.17
N GLU A 22 11.93 6.29 6.26
CA GLU A 22 12.56 7.06 7.35
C GLU A 22 14.09 7.12 7.23
N ASP A 23 14.68 6.50 6.20
CA ASP A 23 16.14 6.31 6.08
C ASP A 23 16.77 5.64 7.31
N LYS A 24 16.05 4.67 7.88
CA LYS A 24 16.42 3.96 9.11
C LYS A 24 16.63 2.46 8.94
N ASP A 25 16.17 1.86 7.85
CA ASP A 25 16.42 0.44 7.58
C ASP A 25 17.90 0.23 7.29
N TYR A 26 18.43 -0.94 7.60
CA TYR A 26 19.88 -1.12 7.77
C TYR A 26 20.35 -2.54 7.46
N PHE A 27 21.65 -2.65 7.22
CA PHE A 27 22.36 -3.90 7.04
C PHE A 27 23.12 -4.29 8.31
N TRP A 28 23.30 -5.58 8.53
CA TRP A 28 24.23 -6.11 9.52
C TRP A 28 25.08 -7.22 8.91
N ILE A 29 26.18 -7.54 9.57
CA ILE A 29 27.10 -8.60 9.15
C ILE A 29 27.37 -9.49 10.36
N GLN A 30 27.19 -10.80 10.20
CA GLN A 30 27.73 -11.81 11.10
C GLN A 30 28.63 -12.78 10.32
N ASP A 31 29.31 -13.70 10.99
CA ASP A 31 29.94 -14.85 10.33
C ASP A 31 29.12 -16.15 10.47
N LEU A 32 29.67 -17.25 9.95
CA LEU A 32 29.04 -18.58 10.03
C LEU A 32 29.02 -19.17 11.45
N LYS A 33 29.92 -18.76 12.34
CA LYS A 33 29.98 -19.19 13.75
C LYS A 33 29.48 -18.03 14.62
N PRO A 34 28.15 -17.87 14.67
CA PRO A 34 27.44 -16.59 14.68
C PRO A 34 28.08 -15.55 15.59
N THR A 35 29.16 -14.93 15.11
CA THR A 35 29.83 -13.81 15.76
C THR A 35 29.39 -12.57 15.02
N MET A 36 28.91 -11.56 15.73
CA MET A 36 28.55 -10.32 15.07
C MET A 36 29.82 -9.63 14.57
N ILE A 37 29.85 -9.28 13.29
CA ILE A 37 30.95 -8.51 12.71
C ILE A 37 30.61 -7.02 12.77
N MET A 38 29.36 -6.65 12.46
CA MET A 38 28.88 -5.28 12.52
C MET A 38 27.35 -5.24 12.61
N HIS A 39 26.83 -4.51 13.59
CA HIS A 39 25.44 -4.11 13.68
C HIS A 39 25.33 -2.61 14.00
N PRO A 40 24.63 -1.80 13.18
CA PRO A 40 24.69 -0.34 13.30
C PRO A 40 23.93 0.21 14.52
N TYR A 41 22.86 -0.45 14.95
CA TYR A 41 22.06 -0.03 16.12
C TYR A 41 22.28 -0.86 17.38
N ARG A 42 23.16 -1.85 17.32
CA ARG A 42 23.50 -2.76 18.44
C ARG A 42 25.02 -2.96 18.48
N PRO A 43 25.82 -1.87 18.51
CA PRO A 43 27.28 -1.98 18.42
C PRO A 43 27.88 -2.80 19.57
N GLU A 44 27.17 -2.93 20.69
CA GLU A 44 27.56 -3.79 21.81
C GLU A 44 27.51 -5.29 21.50
N LEU A 45 26.90 -5.70 20.39
CA LEU A 45 26.99 -7.08 19.90
C LEU A 45 28.27 -7.33 19.10
N ASN A 46 28.92 -6.30 18.57
CA ASN A 46 30.05 -6.46 17.64
C ASN A 46 31.22 -7.19 18.32
N GLY A 47 31.63 -8.32 17.75
CA GLY A 47 32.68 -9.20 18.28
C GLY A 47 32.19 -10.26 19.28
N GLU A 48 30.93 -10.21 19.70
CA GLU A 48 30.34 -11.18 20.62
C GLU A 48 29.94 -12.48 19.91
N ASP A 49 30.08 -13.60 20.63
CA ASP A 49 29.57 -14.91 20.23
C ASP A 49 28.06 -14.98 20.53
N LEU A 50 27.26 -15.16 19.48
CA LEU A 50 25.80 -15.15 19.55
C LEU A 50 25.19 -16.56 19.47
N LEU A 51 25.99 -17.61 19.72
CA LEU A 51 25.51 -19.00 19.71
C LEU A 51 24.32 -19.23 20.65
N ASP A 52 24.32 -18.59 21.83
CA ASP A 52 23.27 -18.74 22.84
C ASP A 52 22.29 -17.56 22.87
N PHE A 53 22.50 -16.55 22.01
CA PHE A 53 21.60 -15.41 21.91
C PHE A 53 20.23 -15.88 21.41
N LYS A 54 19.16 -15.41 22.06
CA LYS A 54 17.79 -15.72 21.70
C LYS A 54 17.00 -14.45 21.43
N ASP A 55 16.16 -14.48 20.41
CA ASP A 55 15.15 -13.44 20.20
C ASP A 55 14.08 -13.47 21.31
N ALA A 56 13.14 -12.53 21.27
CA ALA A 56 12.04 -12.45 22.23
C ALA A 56 11.12 -13.69 22.24
N ARG A 57 11.18 -14.52 21.20
CA ARG A 57 10.42 -15.78 21.09
C ARG A 57 11.22 -16.99 21.60
N GLY A 58 12.46 -16.79 22.04
CA GLY A 58 13.35 -17.86 22.52
C GLY A 58 14.10 -18.59 21.41
N VAL A 59 14.05 -18.11 20.17
CA VAL A 59 14.71 -18.71 19.00
C VAL A 59 16.16 -18.22 18.93
N ARG A 60 17.10 -19.14 18.69
CA ARG A 60 18.52 -18.80 18.46
C ARG A 60 18.73 -18.23 17.06
N ILE A 61 18.26 -17.01 16.86
CA ILE A 61 18.03 -16.46 15.53
C ILE A 61 19.30 -16.37 14.68
N PHE A 62 20.44 -16.02 15.28
CA PHE A 62 21.71 -15.93 14.56
C PHE A 62 22.26 -17.31 14.13
N VAL A 63 21.94 -18.37 14.89
CA VAL A 63 22.20 -19.76 14.50
C VAL A 63 21.32 -20.14 13.31
N GLU A 64 20.05 -19.74 13.32
CA GLU A 64 19.14 -20.01 12.20
C GLU A 64 19.56 -19.30 10.92
N PHE A 65 20.11 -18.08 11.00
CA PHE A 65 20.73 -17.41 9.84
C PHE A 65 21.88 -18.24 9.27
N SER A 66 22.79 -18.72 10.13
CA SER A 66 23.89 -19.60 9.71
C SER A 66 23.40 -20.91 9.10
N ASN A 67 22.36 -21.54 9.68
CA ASN A 67 21.79 -22.77 9.16
C ASN A 67 21.16 -22.56 7.77
N LEU A 68 20.40 -21.49 7.60
CA LEU A 68 19.72 -21.14 6.36
C LEU A 68 20.71 -20.95 5.21
N VAL A 69 21.74 -20.12 5.40
CA VAL A 69 22.71 -19.85 4.33
C VAL A 69 23.67 -21.00 4.09
N GLN A 70 23.91 -21.87 5.06
CA GLN A 70 24.68 -23.11 4.83
C GLN A 70 23.88 -24.10 3.97
N ARG A 71 22.56 -24.14 4.11
CA ARG A 71 21.68 -25.00 3.30
C ARG A 71 21.49 -24.45 1.89
N ASP A 72 21.15 -23.17 1.77
CA ASP A 72 20.62 -22.59 0.53
C ASP A 72 21.49 -21.47 -0.05
N GLY A 73 22.51 -21.01 0.67
CA GLY A 73 23.35 -19.86 0.30
C GLY A 73 22.73 -18.50 0.65
N GLU A 74 21.40 -18.39 0.58
CA GLU A 74 20.61 -17.20 0.90
C GLU A 74 19.16 -17.56 1.24
N GLY A 75 18.41 -16.64 1.83
CA GLY A 75 16.97 -16.85 2.08
C GLY A 75 16.32 -15.80 2.95
N TYR A 76 15.01 -15.94 3.12
CA TYR A 76 14.18 -15.11 3.99
C TYR A 76 13.89 -15.80 5.32
N ILE A 77 13.75 -15.01 6.38
CA ILE A 77 13.46 -15.50 7.73
C ILE A 77 12.78 -14.41 8.58
N ASP A 78 11.75 -14.81 9.32
CA ASP A 78 11.01 -13.95 10.24
C ASP A 78 11.48 -14.11 11.70
N TYR A 79 11.52 -13.00 12.42
CA TYR A 79 11.90 -12.96 13.84
C TYR A 79 11.41 -11.69 14.53
N VAL A 80 11.54 -11.65 15.85
CA VAL A 80 11.28 -10.43 16.62
C VAL A 80 12.60 -9.74 16.90
N TRP A 81 12.69 -8.46 16.60
CA TRP A 81 13.90 -7.68 16.78
C TRP A 81 13.62 -6.29 17.33
N GLN A 82 14.66 -5.68 17.89
CA GLN A 82 14.64 -4.27 18.25
C GLN A 82 14.23 -3.40 17.05
N TRP A 83 13.33 -2.45 17.27
CA TRP A 83 12.88 -1.50 16.28
C TRP A 83 13.97 -0.46 15.99
N LYS A 84 14.71 -0.65 14.88
CA LYS A 84 15.68 0.34 14.38
C LYS A 84 16.61 0.83 15.51
N ASP A 85 16.58 2.12 15.82
CA ASP A 85 17.36 2.82 16.84
C ASP A 85 16.69 2.88 18.24
N ASP A 86 15.53 2.25 18.42
CA ASP A 86 14.76 2.24 19.68
C ASP A 86 14.93 0.90 20.42
N PRO A 87 15.75 0.83 21.50
CA PRO A 87 16.04 -0.40 22.24
C PRO A 87 14.90 -0.97 23.06
N ASP A 88 13.89 -0.16 23.37
CA ASP A 88 12.78 -0.58 24.25
C ASP A 88 11.59 -1.13 23.45
N ARG A 89 11.63 -1.01 22.11
CA ARG A 89 10.58 -1.46 21.21
C ARG A 89 11.02 -2.71 20.45
N LEU A 90 10.26 -3.79 20.58
CA LEU A 90 10.48 -5.06 19.87
C LEU A 90 9.34 -5.30 18.89
N GLU A 91 9.67 -5.61 17.64
CA GLU A 91 8.68 -5.77 16.57
C GLU A 91 9.00 -6.97 15.66
N PRO A 92 7.98 -7.58 15.04
CA PRO A 92 8.17 -8.57 14.00
C PRO A 92 8.92 -7.98 12.79
N LYS A 93 9.96 -8.68 12.37
CA LYS A 93 10.83 -8.33 11.25
C LYS A 93 11.00 -9.53 10.34
N GLU A 94 10.90 -9.31 9.04
CA GLU A 94 11.29 -10.27 8.02
C GLU A 94 12.58 -9.80 7.37
N SER A 95 13.58 -10.68 7.26
CA SER A 95 14.87 -10.34 6.68
C SER A 95 15.32 -11.31 5.62
N PHE A 96 16.05 -10.78 4.65
CA PHE A 96 16.83 -11.55 3.70
C PHE A 96 18.28 -11.61 4.17
N VAL A 97 18.86 -12.80 4.15
CA VAL A 97 20.27 -13.04 4.48
C VAL A 97 20.98 -13.74 3.33
N LYS A 98 22.24 -13.39 3.10
CA LYS A 98 23.06 -13.97 2.03
C LYS A 98 24.49 -14.21 2.47
N LEU A 99 25.03 -15.38 2.14
CA LEU A 99 26.41 -15.74 2.42
C LEU A 99 27.37 -15.17 1.38
N PHE A 100 28.27 -14.31 1.84
CA PHE A 100 29.47 -13.90 1.13
C PHE A 100 30.60 -14.91 1.40
N GLN A 101 30.64 -15.97 0.59
CA GLN A 101 31.57 -17.10 0.68
C GLN A 101 33.05 -16.71 0.89
N PRO A 102 33.64 -15.70 0.20
CA PRO A 102 35.07 -15.41 0.33
C PRO A 102 35.51 -15.05 1.76
N TRP A 103 34.61 -14.48 2.57
CA TRP A 103 34.89 -14.11 3.95
C TRP A 103 34.13 -14.95 4.98
N GLY A 104 33.22 -15.82 4.55
CA GLY A 104 32.34 -16.55 5.47
C GLY A 104 31.40 -15.61 6.22
N TRP A 105 31.07 -14.47 5.62
CA TRP A 105 30.19 -13.47 6.21
C TRP A 105 28.77 -13.64 5.71
N ILE A 106 27.81 -13.47 6.60
CA ILE A 106 26.39 -13.41 6.30
C ILE A 106 26.00 -11.95 6.38
N ILE A 107 25.50 -11.41 5.27
CA ILE A 107 25.02 -10.04 5.19
C ILE A 107 23.50 -10.12 5.22
N GLY A 108 22.89 -9.43 6.17
CA GLY A 108 21.45 -9.42 6.36
C GLY A 108 20.87 -8.01 6.25
N THR A 109 19.64 -7.94 5.77
CA THR A 109 18.80 -6.73 5.80
C THR A 109 17.34 -7.13 5.86
N GLY A 110 16.46 -6.27 6.36
CA GLY A 110 15.05 -6.63 6.49
C GLY A 110 14.12 -5.45 6.68
N ILE A 111 12.83 -5.74 6.70
CA ILE A 111 11.74 -4.79 6.91
C ILE A 111 10.89 -5.24 8.09
N TYR A 112 10.29 -4.28 8.79
CA TYR A 112 9.35 -4.58 9.86
C TYR A 112 7.94 -4.74 9.31
N ILE A 113 7.23 -5.75 9.79
CA ILE A 113 5.88 -6.07 9.29
C ILE A 113 4.90 -4.92 9.57
N ASP A 114 5.07 -4.23 10.69
CA ASP A 114 4.25 -3.07 11.03
C ASP A 114 4.45 -1.89 10.09
N ASP A 115 5.68 -1.62 9.62
CA ASP A 115 5.94 -0.60 8.60
C ASP A 115 5.19 -0.92 7.30
N VAL A 116 5.19 -2.20 6.88
CA VAL A 116 4.43 -2.65 5.70
C VAL A 116 2.93 -2.46 5.90
N ASN A 117 2.39 -2.83 7.05
CA ASN A 117 0.97 -2.68 7.38
C ASN A 117 0.53 -1.21 7.39
N LEU A 118 1.37 -0.31 7.92
CA LEU A 118 1.10 1.13 7.93
C LEU A 118 1.06 1.71 6.51
N GLU A 119 1.98 1.32 5.64
CA GLU A 119 1.98 1.75 4.24
C GLU A 119 0.78 1.19 3.47
N ILE A 120 0.42 -0.08 3.70
CA ILE A 120 -0.81 -0.66 3.13
C ILE A 120 -2.04 0.13 3.58
N GLY A 121 -2.16 0.47 4.86
CA GLY A 121 -3.29 1.24 5.38
C GLY A 121 -3.42 2.64 4.77
N LYS A 122 -2.29 3.29 4.44
CA LYS A 122 -2.31 4.58 3.69
C LYS A 122 -2.87 4.39 2.29
N ILE A 123 -2.39 3.38 1.56
CA ILE A 123 -2.85 3.06 0.21
C ILE A 123 -4.35 2.72 0.21
N GLU A 124 -4.80 1.89 1.16
CA GLU A 124 -6.21 1.55 1.33
C GLU A 124 -7.08 2.80 1.52
N LYS A 125 -6.64 3.71 2.38
CA LYS A 125 -7.35 4.97 2.64
C LYS A 125 -7.43 5.87 1.40
N GLU A 126 -6.35 5.98 0.63
CA GLU A 126 -6.32 6.75 -0.61
C GLU A 126 -7.26 6.16 -1.67
N ILE A 127 -7.26 4.83 -1.81
CA ILE A 127 -8.18 4.10 -2.70
C ILE A 127 -9.63 4.37 -2.29
N ILE A 128 -9.97 4.16 -1.02
CA ILE A 128 -11.34 4.37 -0.50
C ILE A 128 -11.80 5.80 -0.74
N THR A 129 -10.94 6.79 -0.45
CA THR A 129 -11.28 8.21 -0.62
C THR A 129 -11.53 8.54 -2.10
N THR A 130 -10.67 8.06 -2.99
CA THR A 130 -10.82 8.26 -4.44
C THR A 130 -12.09 7.59 -4.96
N SER A 131 -12.36 6.35 -4.55
CA SER A 131 -13.60 5.63 -4.91
C SER A 131 -14.86 6.35 -4.41
N LEU A 132 -14.82 6.94 -3.22
CA LEU A 132 -15.94 7.71 -2.69
C LEU A 132 -16.20 8.97 -3.52
N ILE A 133 -15.15 9.72 -3.89
CA ILE A 133 -15.26 10.91 -4.74
C ILE A 133 -15.88 10.56 -6.10
N VAL A 134 -15.38 9.49 -6.75
CA VAL A 134 -15.92 9.02 -8.03
C VAL A 134 -17.39 8.62 -7.89
N SER A 135 -17.74 7.92 -6.81
CA SER A 135 -19.13 7.50 -6.55
C SER A 135 -20.06 8.71 -6.37
N VAL A 136 -19.63 9.73 -5.62
CA VAL A 136 -20.40 10.98 -5.44
C VAL A 136 -20.59 11.70 -6.77
N ILE A 137 -19.56 11.79 -7.60
CA ILE A 137 -19.65 12.40 -8.93
C ILE A 137 -20.66 11.66 -9.81
N ILE A 138 -20.62 10.32 -9.82
CA ILE A 138 -21.58 9.49 -10.57
C ILE A 138 -23.00 9.73 -10.08
N ILE A 139 -23.23 9.76 -8.77
CA ILE A 139 -24.55 10.03 -8.19
C ILE A 139 -25.06 11.41 -8.62
N LEU A 140 -24.23 12.44 -8.55
CA LEU A 140 -24.61 13.79 -8.98
C LEU A 140 -24.93 13.85 -10.48
N LEU A 141 -24.18 13.16 -11.33
CA LEU A 141 -24.46 13.06 -12.76
C LEU A 141 -25.78 12.33 -13.05
N LEU A 142 -26.07 11.23 -12.34
CA LEU A 142 -27.33 10.51 -12.48
C LEU A 142 -28.52 11.38 -12.03
N LEU A 143 -28.38 12.10 -10.93
CA LEU A 143 -29.40 13.05 -10.46
C LEU A 143 -29.64 14.16 -11.47
N TYR A 144 -28.57 14.70 -12.08
CA TYR A 144 -28.68 15.71 -13.13
C TYR A 144 -29.43 15.18 -14.36
N VAL A 145 -29.09 13.97 -14.84
CA VAL A 145 -29.78 13.34 -15.99
C VAL A 145 -31.24 13.07 -15.66
N LEU A 146 -31.57 12.60 -14.46
CA LEU A 146 -32.95 12.38 -14.02
C LEU A 146 -33.74 13.69 -14.00
N GLN A 147 -33.16 14.78 -13.48
CA GLN A 147 -33.80 16.08 -13.48
C GLN A 147 -34.07 16.59 -14.90
N GLN A 148 -33.09 16.47 -15.80
CA GLN A 148 -33.25 16.83 -17.21
C GLN A 148 -34.34 15.99 -17.88
N SER A 149 -34.34 14.67 -17.66
CA SER A 149 -35.35 13.77 -18.22
C SER A 149 -36.77 14.12 -17.74
N LEU A 150 -36.94 14.45 -16.47
CA LEU A 150 -38.24 14.87 -15.92
C LEU A 150 -38.70 16.23 -16.47
N GLN A 151 -37.77 17.17 -16.68
CA GLN A 151 -38.10 18.47 -17.29
C GLN A 151 -38.54 18.31 -18.75
N ILE A 152 -37.83 17.46 -19.52
CA ILE A 152 -38.16 17.15 -20.90
C ILE A 152 -39.55 16.48 -20.98
N GLU A 153 -39.84 15.51 -20.11
CA GLU A 153 -41.14 14.81 -20.14
C GLU A 153 -42.30 15.75 -19.77
N LYS A 154 -42.11 16.66 -18.80
CA LYS A 154 -43.11 17.70 -18.48
C LYS A 154 -43.36 18.63 -19.65
N GLY A 155 -42.29 19.17 -20.26
CA GLY A 155 -42.45 20.04 -21.44
C GLY A 155 -43.12 19.34 -22.62
N ARG A 156 -42.88 18.03 -22.79
CA ARG A 156 -43.60 17.23 -23.78
C ARG A 156 -45.09 17.09 -23.46
N GLN A 157 -45.46 16.87 -22.20
CA GLN A 157 -46.87 16.80 -21.79
C GLN A 157 -47.58 18.14 -22.03
N ASP A 158 -46.98 19.26 -21.64
CA ASP A 158 -47.55 20.59 -21.84
C ASP A 158 -47.84 20.87 -23.33
N VAL A 159 -46.91 20.52 -24.24
CA VAL A 159 -47.10 20.66 -25.69
C VAL A 159 -48.22 19.76 -26.23
N LEU A 160 -48.35 18.54 -25.70
CA LEU A 160 -49.43 17.62 -26.09
C LEU A 160 -50.80 18.13 -25.62
N ASP A 161 -50.87 18.69 -24.43
CA ASP A 161 -52.09 19.28 -23.88
C ASP A 161 -52.53 20.52 -24.68
N GLU A 162 -51.59 21.41 -25.03
CA GLU A 162 -51.86 22.57 -25.91
C GLU A 162 -52.36 22.14 -27.31
N LEU A 163 -51.73 21.11 -27.90
CA LEU A 163 -52.13 20.58 -29.21
C LEU A 163 -53.56 20.00 -29.17
N ARG A 164 -53.88 19.27 -28.10
CA ARG A 164 -55.21 18.74 -27.88
C ARG A 164 -56.25 19.84 -27.74
N GLU A 165 -56.00 20.85 -26.91
CA GLU A 165 -56.91 21.98 -26.72
C GLU A 165 -57.14 22.74 -28.04
N SER A 166 -56.08 22.96 -28.82
CA SER A 166 -56.16 23.57 -30.14
C SER A 166 -57.04 22.74 -31.09
N THR A 167 -56.86 21.42 -31.12
CA THR A 167 -57.63 20.49 -31.95
C THR A 167 -59.11 20.49 -31.56
N GLU A 168 -59.43 20.45 -30.27
CA GLU A 168 -60.80 20.53 -29.75
C GLU A 168 -61.46 21.86 -30.15
N ARG A 169 -60.76 23.00 -30.02
CA ARG A 169 -61.26 24.31 -30.49
C ARG A 169 -61.56 24.32 -31.99
N TYR A 170 -60.66 23.77 -32.83
CA TYR A 170 -60.90 23.69 -34.27
C TYR A 170 -62.15 22.87 -34.60
N HIS A 171 -62.34 21.73 -33.94
CA HIS A 171 -63.54 20.90 -34.13
C HIS A 171 -64.81 21.65 -33.74
N THR A 172 -64.85 22.32 -32.58
CA THR A 172 -66.02 23.10 -32.16
C THR A 172 -66.34 24.25 -33.14
N VAL A 173 -65.33 24.94 -33.66
CA VAL A 173 -65.53 26.00 -34.66
C VAL A 173 -66.12 25.44 -35.96
N ILE A 174 -65.66 24.27 -36.41
CA ILE A 174 -66.22 23.63 -37.62
C ILE A 174 -67.66 23.16 -37.38
N GLU A 175 -67.96 22.53 -36.24
CA GLU A 175 -69.32 22.07 -35.91
C GLU A 175 -70.31 23.25 -35.86
N THR A 176 -69.95 24.33 -35.18
CA THR A 176 -70.79 25.55 -35.10
C THR A 176 -71.01 26.22 -36.47
N MET A 177 -70.02 26.20 -37.36
CA MET A 177 -70.18 26.68 -38.74
C MET A 177 -71.08 25.76 -39.58
N THR A 178 -71.00 24.46 -39.37
CA THR A 178 -71.80 23.46 -40.11
C THR A 178 -73.27 23.49 -39.67
N GLU A 179 -73.53 23.63 -38.37
CA GLU A 179 -74.89 23.86 -37.84
C GLU A 179 -75.46 25.21 -38.30
N GLY A 180 -74.64 26.27 -38.31
CA GLY A 180 -75.05 27.58 -38.81
C GLY A 180 -75.35 27.64 -40.32
N THR A 181 -74.78 26.72 -41.11
CA THR A 181 -75.07 26.60 -42.55
C THR A 181 -76.25 25.68 -42.87
N LEU A 182 -76.64 24.78 -41.96
CA LEU A 182 -77.84 23.94 -42.07
C LEU A 182 -79.14 24.64 -41.60
N LEU A 183 -79.03 25.79 -40.93
CA LEU A 183 -80.14 26.60 -40.41
C LEU A 183 -80.60 27.74 -41.34
N VAL A 184 -80.10 27.79 -42.58
CA VAL A 184 -80.51 28.73 -43.65
C VAL A 184 -81.14 27.96 -44.80
#